data_AF-A0A957TIB3-F1
#
_entry.id   AF-A0A957TIB3-F1
#
_cell.length_a   1.000
_cell.length_b   1.000
_cell.length_c   1.000
_cell.angle_alpha   90.00
_cell.angle_beta   90.00
_cell.angle_gamma   90.00
#
_symmetry.space_group_name_H-M   'P 1'
#
loop_
_entity.id
_entity.type
_entity.pdbx_description
1 polymer ?
#
loop_
_entity_poly.entity_id
_entity_poly.type
_entity_poly.pdbx_seq_one_letter_code
_entity_poly.pdbx_strand_id
1 'polypeptide(L)'
;AIVNLYHFLFGTVWEELPDAAQAVLFVLCQGDAAGLTLGEIQKRCDLPYNEIRGAVKQLVMLNLVDIQGGFLERRYMIHNLTRTFVGTVAQLASA
;
A
#
# COMPACT_ATOMS: atom_id res chain seq x y z
N ALA A 1 15.83 -18.75 4.36
CA ALA A 1 14.65 -19.21 5.12
C ALA A 1 13.67 -18.06 5.44
N ILE A 2 14.10 -16.97 6.09
CA ILE A 2 13.22 -15.84 6.44
C ILE A 2 12.69 -15.07 5.20
N VAL A 3 13.53 -14.83 4.18
CA VAL A 3 13.13 -14.12 2.95
C VAL A 3 11.98 -14.84 2.21
N ASN A 4 11.98 -16.18 2.21
CA ASN A 4 10.92 -16.98 1.57
C ASN A 4 9.58 -16.89 2.31
N LEU A 5 9.58 -16.78 3.64
CA LEU A 5 8.33 -16.65 4.41
C LEU A 5 7.67 -15.30 4.15
N TYR A 6 8.44 -14.22 4.09
CA TYR A 6 7.92 -12.92 3.73
C TYR A 6 7.47 -12.88 2.26
N HIS A 7 8.20 -13.52 1.33
CA HIS A 7 7.75 -13.66 -0.06
C HIS A 7 6.40 -14.37 -0.17
N PHE A 8 6.24 -15.48 0.55
CA PHE A 8 5.01 -16.24 0.57
C PHE A 8 3.85 -15.44 1.21
N LEU A 9 4.07 -14.85 2.38
CA LEU A 9 3.03 -14.09 3.09
C LEU A 9 2.58 -12.85 2.30
N PHE A 10 3.49 -12.08 1.73
CA PHE A 10 3.12 -10.89 0.95
C PHE A 10 2.55 -11.24 -0.44
N GLY A 11 2.99 -12.34 -1.06
CA GLY A 11 2.39 -12.85 -2.30
C GLY A 11 0.94 -13.29 -2.08
N THR A 12 0.68 -14.09 -1.06
CA THR A 12 -0.68 -14.52 -0.70
C THR A 12 -1.55 -13.33 -0.27
N VAL A 13 -1.02 -12.41 0.55
CA VAL A 13 -1.75 -11.19 0.93
C VAL A 13 -2.09 -10.36 -0.30
N TRP A 14 -1.19 -10.22 -1.27
CA TRP A 14 -1.47 -9.50 -2.51
C TRP A 14 -2.61 -10.15 -3.31
N GLU A 15 -2.56 -11.47 -3.51
CA GLU A 15 -3.60 -12.22 -4.23
C GLU A 15 -4.98 -12.15 -3.56
N GLU A 16 -5.02 -12.05 -2.22
CA GLU A 16 -6.27 -11.94 -1.45
C GLU A 16 -6.78 -10.50 -1.28
N LEU A 17 -5.98 -9.49 -1.63
CA LEU A 17 -6.44 -8.10 -1.58
C LEU A 17 -7.50 -7.85 -2.65
N PRO A 18 -8.62 -7.17 -2.31
CA PRO A 18 -9.56 -6.68 -3.30
C PRO A 18 -8.89 -5.74 -4.30
N ASP A 19 -9.38 -5.69 -5.53
CA ASP A 19 -8.82 -4.87 -6.62
C ASP A 19 -8.61 -3.40 -6.21
N ALA A 20 -9.56 -2.83 -5.47
CA ALA A 20 -9.46 -1.46 -4.95
C ALA A 20 -8.26 -1.28 -3.98
N ALA A 21 -7.98 -2.29 -3.15
CA ALA A 21 -6.86 -2.26 -2.21
C ALA A 21 -5.53 -2.46 -2.91
N GLN A 22 -5.45 -3.32 -3.93
CA GLN A 22 -4.27 -3.44 -4.78
C GLN A 22 -3.96 -2.13 -5.51
N ALA A 23 -4.98 -1.49 -6.11
CA ALA A 23 -4.83 -0.23 -6.83
C ALA A 23 -4.34 0.91 -5.92
N VAL A 24 -4.92 1.04 -4.72
CA VAL A 24 -4.49 2.03 -3.73
C VAL A 24 -3.05 1.76 -3.27
N LEU A 25 -2.71 0.50 -3.00
CA LEU A 25 -1.35 0.13 -2.58
C LEU A 25 -0.32 0.45 -3.67
N PHE A 26 -0.64 0.18 -4.94
CA PHE A 26 0.20 0.52 -6.08
C PHE A 26 0.42 2.03 -6.23
N VAL A 27 -0.60 2.86 -5.99
CA VAL A 27 -0.47 4.33 -5.99
C VAL A 27 0.40 4.81 -4.83
N LEU A 28 0.27 4.22 -3.65
CA LEU A 28 1.10 4.53 -2.49
C LEU A 28 2.58 4.12 -2.72
N CYS A 29 2.84 3.04 -3.45
CA CYS A 29 4.20 2.61 -3.83
C CYS A 29 4.91 3.64 -4.72
N GLN A 30 4.15 4.41 -5.51
CA GLN A 30 4.67 5.47 -6.37
C GLN A 30 4.73 6.84 -5.66
N GLY A 31 4.19 6.93 -4.44
CA GLY A 31 4.24 8.12 -3.61
C GLY A 31 5.65 8.39 -3.07
N ASP A 32 5.87 9.61 -2.60
CA ASP A 32 7.07 9.94 -1.85
C ASP A 32 6.99 9.42 -0.40
N ALA A 33 8.08 9.61 0.36
CA ALA A 33 8.11 9.19 1.76
C ALA A 33 7.16 9.99 2.67
N ALA A 34 6.61 11.12 2.22
CA ALA A 34 5.64 11.90 2.97
C ALA A 34 4.22 11.29 2.92
N GLY A 35 3.99 10.32 2.02
CA GLY A 35 2.69 9.67 1.87
C GLY A 35 1.66 10.57 1.20
N LEU A 36 0.48 10.01 0.97
CA LEU A 36 -0.61 10.65 0.22
C LEU A 36 -1.85 10.82 1.10
N THR A 37 -2.60 11.89 0.89
CA THR A 37 -3.96 12.08 1.41
C THR A 37 -4.97 11.27 0.60
N LEU A 38 -6.16 11.01 1.15
CA LEU A 38 -7.23 10.32 0.38
C LEU A 38 -7.59 11.06 -0.92
N GLY A 39 -7.56 12.39 -0.92
CA GLY A 39 -7.83 13.18 -2.12
C GLY A 39 -6.75 13.04 -3.19
N GLU A 40 -5.48 12.93 -2.79
CA GLU A 40 -4.38 12.67 -3.73
C GLU A 40 -4.43 11.24 -4.27
N ILE A 41 -4.79 10.26 -3.44
CA ILE A 41 -5.02 8.88 -3.88
C ILE A 41 -6.16 8.83 -4.90
N GLN A 42 -7.28 9.52 -4.63
CA GLN A 42 -8.42 9.55 -5.56
C GLN A 42 -8.12 10.20 -6.90
N LYS A 43 -7.19 11.16 -6.97
CA LYS A 43 -6.76 11.72 -8.25
C LYS A 43 -5.94 10.75 -9.09
N ARG A 44 -5.39 9.69 -8.47
CA ARG A 44 -4.47 8.73 -9.08
C ARG A 44 -5.10 7.35 -9.28
N CYS A 45 -5.97 6.93 -8.37
CA CYS A 45 -6.85 5.78 -8.51
C CYS A 45 -8.17 6.30 -9.06
N ASP A 46 -8.52 5.93 -10.29
CA ASP A 46 -9.84 6.20 -10.88
C ASP A 46 -10.94 5.35 -10.19
N LEU A 47 -11.10 5.56 -8.88
CA LEU A 47 -11.95 4.80 -7.99
C LEU A 47 -12.87 5.74 -7.18
N PRO A 48 -14.09 5.28 -6.84
CA PRO A 48 -14.96 6.00 -5.93
C PRO A 48 -14.32 6.23 -4.55
N TYR A 49 -14.57 7.39 -3.95
CA TYR A 49 -13.98 7.79 -2.66
C TYR A 49 -14.27 6.78 -1.53
N ASN A 50 -15.46 6.20 -1.50
CA ASN A 50 -15.86 5.17 -0.54
C ASN A 50 -15.03 3.88 -0.69
N GLU A 51 -14.73 3.48 -1.92
CA GLU A 51 -13.88 2.32 -2.20
C GLU A 51 -12.43 2.58 -1.77
N ILE A 52 -11.90 3.76 -2.07
CA ILE A 52 -10.56 4.18 -1.62
C ILE A 52 -10.48 4.18 -0.10
N ARG A 53 -11.49 4.75 0.58
CA ARG A 53 -11.52 4.76 2.05
C ARG A 53 -11.57 3.36 2.63
N GLY A 54 -12.34 2.45 2.03
CA GLY A 54 -12.40 1.04 2.43
C GLY A 54 -11.06 0.33 2.23
N ALA A 55 -10.47 0.48 1.05
CA ALA A 55 -9.17 -0.05 0.67
C ALA A 55 -8.07 0.41 1.64
N VAL A 56 -7.94 1.71 1.88
CA VAL A 56 -6.94 2.26 2.81
C VAL A 56 -7.12 1.70 4.22
N LYS A 57 -8.37 1.60 4.71
CA LYS A 57 -8.65 1.02 6.03
C LYS A 57 -8.18 -0.43 6.11
N GLN A 58 -8.41 -1.22 5.07
CA GLN A 58 -7.98 -2.61 5.00
C GLN A 58 -6.45 -2.74 4.97
N LEU A 59 -5.78 -1.93 4.16
CA LEU A 59 -4.31 -1.89 4.09
C LEU A 59 -3.67 -1.51 5.44
N VAL A 60 -4.29 -0.58 6.18
CA VAL A 60 -3.86 -0.24 7.55
C VAL A 60 -4.06 -1.42 8.50
N MET A 61 -5.21 -2.11 8.44
CA MET A 61 -5.46 -3.30 9.27
C MET A 61 -4.48 -4.45 9.00
N LEU A 62 -3.98 -4.56 7.78
CA LEU A 62 -2.97 -5.55 7.37
C LEU A 62 -1.53 -5.08 7.65
N ASN A 63 -1.34 -3.92 8.31
CA ASN A 63 -0.03 -3.30 8.55
C ASN A 63 0.78 -3.03 7.28
N LEU A 64 0.12 -2.84 6.14
CA LEU A 64 0.77 -2.53 4.86
C LEU A 64 1.02 -1.02 4.70
N VAL A 65 0.18 -0.22 5.35
CA VAL A 65 0.14 1.24 5.26
C VAL A 65 0.08 1.84 6.66
N ASP A 66 0.94 2.80 6.94
CA ASP A 66 0.91 3.62 8.15
C ASP A 66 0.07 4.88 7.95
N ILE A 67 -0.43 5.40 9.07
CA ILE A 67 -1.14 6.68 9.14
C ILE A 67 -0.27 7.70 9.88
N GLN A 68 -0.05 8.85 9.26
CA GLN A 68 0.55 10.02 9.90
C GLN A 68 -0.36 11.24 9.85
N GLY A 69 -0.11 12.19 10.75
CA GLY A 69 -0.81 13.46 10.82
C GLY A 69 -2.08 13.43 11.68
N GLY A 70 -2.63 14.62 11.89
CA GLY A 70 -3.88 14.82 12.63
C GLY A 70 -5.12 14.55 11.78
N PHE A 71 -6.31 14.77 12.36
CA PHE A 71 -7.59 14.51 11.70
C PHE A 71 -7.78 15.28 10.38
N LEU A 72 -7.19 16.48 10.26
CA LEU A 72 -7.32 17.36 9.09
C LEU A 72 -6.29 17.07 7.98
N GLU A 73 -5.17 16.44 8.31
CA GLU A 73 -4.04 16.23 7.38
C GLU A 73 -3.55 14.78 7.45
N ARG A 74 -4.50 13.85 7.43
CA ARG A 74 -4.17 12.43 7.51
C ARG A 74 -3.51 11.96 6.21
N ARG A 75 -2.27 11.50 6.32
CA ARG A 75 -1.45 10.97 5.23
C ARG A 75 -1.23 9.48 5.42
N TYR A 76 -1.24 8.76 4.31
CA TYR A 76 -1.08 7.32 4.23
C TYR A 76 0.23 7.02 3.52
N MET A 77 1.08 6.20 4.14
CA MET A 77 2.39 5.88 3.61
C MET A 77 2.67 4.39 3.73
N ILE A 78 3.45 3.85 2.80
CA ILE A 78 3.83 2.45 2.85
C ILE A 78 4.65 2.17 4.10
N HIS A 79 4.23 1.15 4.85
CA HIS A 79 4.95 0.71 6.03
C HIS A 79 6.37 0.23 5.65
N ASN A 80 7.38 0.50 6.49
CA ASN A 80 8.79 0.22 6.15
C ASN A 80 9.04 -1.24 5.75
N LEU A 81 8.36 -2.21 6.40
CA LEU A 81 8.39 -3.62 6.02
C LEU A 81 7.88 -3.86 4.59
N THR A 82 6.75 -3.25 4.22
CA THR A 82 6.20 -3.31 2.87
C THR A 82 7.13 -2.64 1.85
N ARG A 83 7.81 -1.55 2.22
CA ARG A 83 8.77 -0.87 1.33
C ARG A 83 10.00 -1.73 1.03
N THR A 84 10.58 -2.37 2.05
CA THR A 84 11.70 -3.32 1.88
C THR A 84 11.29 -4.49 0.98
N PHE A 85 10.04 -4.95 1.10
CA PHE A 85 9.53 -6.05 0.30
C PHE A 85 9.32 -5.69 -1.18
N VAL A 86 8.58 -4.61 -1.48
CA VAL A 86 8.31 -4.16 -2.86
C VAL A 86 9.60 -3.84 -3.62
N GLY A 87 10.59 -3.24 -2.95
CA GLY A 87 11.89 -2.96 -3.54
C GLY A 87 12.67 -4.21 -3.95
N THR A 88 12.53 -5.31 -3.19
CA THR A 88 13.24 -6.57 -3.46
C THR A 88 12.59 -7.33 -4.63
N VAL A 89 11.25 -7.31 -4.73
CA VAL A 89 10.52 -7.96 -5.84
C VAL A 89 10.78 -7.25 -7.17
N ALA A 90 10.80 -5.92 -7.19
CA ALA A 90 11.11 -5.15 -8.39
C ALA A 90 12.52 -5.44 -8.94
N GLN A 91 13.51 -5.67 -8.06
CA GLN A 91 14.88 -6.03 -8.44
C GLN A 91 15.01 -7.48 -8.94
N LEU A 92 14.23 -8.42 -8.40
CA LEU A 92 14.24 -9.81 -8.84
C LEU A 92 13.48 -10.04 -10.16
N ALA A 93 12.46 -9.23 -10.46
CA ALA A 93 11.71 -9.31 -11.71
C ALA A 93 12.42 -8.63 -12.90
N SER A 94 13.50 -7.88 -12.64
CA SER A 94 14.31 -7.17 -13.65
C SER A 94 15.69 -7.81 -13.87
N ALA A 95 15.94 -8.98 -13.27
CA ALA A 95 17.14 -9.81 -13.43
C ALA A 95 16.78 -11.13 -14.16
#